data_AF-A0A0G0D6N0-F1
#
_entry.id   AF-A0A0G0D6N0-F1
#
_cell.length_a   1.000
_cell.length_b   1.000
_cell.length_c   1.000
_cell.angle_alpha   90.00
_cell.angle_beta   90.00
_cell.angle_gamma   90.00
#
_symmetry.space_group_name_H-M   'P 1'
#
loop_
_entity.id
_entity.type
_entity.pdbx_description
1 polymer ?
#
loop_
_entity_poly.entity_id
_entity_poly.type
_entity_poly.pdbx_seq_one_letter_code
_entity_poly.pdbx_strand_id
1 'polypeptide(L)' 'MGAYNFTKERKKIYQMHVEGKFFRDIAKECKISATRAHQIVRRIEENVPKEELDNFKAKYSK' A
#
# COMPACT_ATOMS: atom_id res chain seq x y z
N MET A 1 -17.63 -8.83 -8.48
CA MET A 1 -16.43 -8.01 -8.20
C MET A 1 -16.50 -7.60 -6.73
N GLY A 2 -15.84 -8.36 -5.85
CA GLY A 2 -15.87 -8.08 -4.42
C GLY A 2 -14.95 -6.90 -4.11
N ALA A 3 -15.44 -5.93 -3.34
CA ALA A 3 -14.66 -4.83 -2.83
C ALA A 3 -13.35 -5.37 -2.23
N TYR A 4 -12.20 -4.90 -2.72
CA TYR A 4 -10.92 -5.32 -2.18
C TYR A 4 -10.84 -4.81 -0.74
N ASN A 5 -11.05 -5.72 0.23
CA ASN A 5 -11.05 -5.37 1.63
C ASN A 5 -9.62 -4.99 2.05
N PHE A 6 -9.38 -3.68 2.15
CA PHE A 6 -8.21 -3.14 2.81
C PHE A 6 -8.21 -3.56 4.27
N THR A 7 -7.46 -4.62 4.59
CA THR A 7 -7.05 -4.83 5.99
C THR A 7 -6.28 -3.60 6.45
N LYS A 8 -6.46 -3.18 7.71
CA LYS A 8 -5.78 -2.00 8.29
C LYS A 8 -4.27 -2.00 8.02
N GLU A 9 -3.65 -3.18 8.07
CA GLU A 9 -2.22 -3.37 7.80
C GLU A 9 -1.82 -3.08 6.35
N ARG A 10 -2.53 -3.65 5.37
CA ARG A 10 -2.31 -3.39 3.93
C ARG A 10 -2.48 -1.92 3.57
N LYS A 11 -3.47 -1.25 4.17
CA LYS A 11 -3.69 0.19 3.98
C LYS A 11 -2.49 1.00 4.49
N LYS A 12 -1.97 0.66 5.66
CA LYS A 12 -0.78 1.30 6.25
C LYS A 12 0.45 1.11 5.36
N ILE A 13 0.68 -0.10 4.85
CA ILE A 13 1.79 -0.42 3.94
C ILE A 13 1.73 0.44 2.68
N TYR A 14 0.56 0.52 2.05
CA TYR A 14 0.37 1.30 0.84
C TYR A 14 0.48 2.81 1.09
N GLN A 15 -0.06 3.31 2.20
CA GLN A 15 0.10 4.69 2.61
C GLN A 15 1.57 5.07 2.73
N MET A 16 2.36 4.29 3.45
CA MET A 16 3.79 4.57 3.60
C MET A 16 4.55 4.53 2.26
N HIS A 17 4.13 3.66 1.34
CA HIS A 17 4.69 3.62 -0.01
C HIS A 17 4.37 4.91 -0.79
N VAL A 18 3.13 5.39 -0.72
CA VAL A 18 2.68 6.65 -1.32
C VAL A 18 3.40 7.86 -0.69
N GLU A 19 3.66 7.83 0.62
CA GLU A 19 4.46 8.84 1.34
C GLU A 19 5.95 8.80 0.96
N GLY A 20 6.38 7.91 0.04
CA GLY A 20 7.74 7.82 -0.47
C GLY A 20 8.70 7.01 0.40
N LYS A 21 8.23 6.29 1.43
CA LYS A 21 9.11 5.43 2.24
C LYS A 21 9.62 4.24 1.43
N PHE A 22 10.88 3.86 1.66
CA PHE A 22 11.45 2.66 1.05
C PHE A 22 10.81 1.38 1.62
N PHE A 23 10.70 0.34 0.78
CA PHE A 23 10.17 -0.95 1.18
C PHE A 23 10.92 -1.59 2.36
N ARG A 24 12.21 -1.28 2.56
CA ARG A 24 12.98 -1.74 3.71
C ARG A 24 12.48 -1.12 5.02
N ASP A 25 12.13 0.16 5.02
CA ASP A 25 11.63 0.86 6.20
C ASP A 25 10.18 0.48 6.49
N ILE A 26 9.35 0.38 5.45
CA ILE A 26 7.98 -0.15 5.53
C ILE A 26 7.99 -1.55 6.15
N ALA A 27 8.88 -2.41 5.69
CA ALA A 27 9.03 -3.78 6.20
C ALA A 27 9.41 -3.80 7.68
N LYS A 28 10.35 -2.97 8.11
CA LYS A 28 10.72 -2.82 9.53
C LYS A 28 9.53 -2.33 10.37
N GLU A 29 8.82 -1.31 9.91
CA GLU A 29 7.71 -0.71 10.66
C GLU A 29 6.50 -1.65 10.77
N CYS A 30 6.23 -2.42 9.72
CA CYS A 30 5.15 -3.41 9.69
C CYS A 30 5.56 -4.81 10.17
N LYS A 31 6.82 -5.01 10.59
CA LYS A 31 7.36 -6.32 11.02
C LYS A 31 7.14 -7.44 9.99
N ILE A 32 7.33 -7.11 8.71
CA ILE A 32 7.24 -8.04 7.57
C ILE A 32 8.53 -8.03 6.76
N SER A 33 8.66 -8.90 5.76
CA SER A 33 9.78 -8.83 4.81
C SER A 33 9.56 -7.75 3.74
N ALA A 34 10.64 -7.19 3.21
CA ALA A 34 10.59 -6.21 2.12
C ALA A 34 9.89 -6.79 0.87
N THR A 35 10.14 -8.06 0.55
CA THR A 35 9.45 -8.78 -0.52
C THR A 35 7.94 -8.86 -0.26
N ARG A 36 7.53 -9.10 0.99
CA ARG A 36 6.11 -9.14 1.36
C ARG A 36 5.45 -7.76 1.23
N ALA A 37 6.14 -6.70 1.65
CA ALA A 37 5.66 -5.33 1.47
C ALA A 37 5.45 -5.01 -0.02
N HIS A 38 6.42 -5.36 -0.88
CA HIS A 38 6.32 -5.18 -2.33
C HIS A 38 5.15 -5.97 -2.94
N GLN A 39 4.98 -7.24 -2.57
CA GLN A 39 3.84 -8.06 -3.02
C GLN A 39 2.50 -7.46 -2.61
N ILE A 40 2.41 -6.91 -1.40
CA ILE A 40 1.19 -6.28 -0.88
C ILE A 40 0.87 -5.03 -1.70
N VAL A 41 1.84 -4.14 -1.93
CA VAL A 41 1.64 -2.94 -2.75
C VAL A 41 1.19 -3.32 -4.15
N ARG A 42 1.87 -4.27 -4.81
CA ARG A 42 1.48 -4.72 -6.15
C ARG A 42 0.05 -5.26 -6.19
N ARG A 43 -0.33 -6.11 -5.24
CA ARG A 43 -1.71 -6.64 -5.16
C ARG A 43 -2.73 -5.54 -4.94
N ILE A 44 -2.41 -4.51 -4.17
CA ILE A 44 -3.30 -3.36 -3.98
C ILE A 44 -3.47 -2.63 -5.32
N GLU A 45 -2.38 -2.35 -6.03
CA GLU A 45 -2.44 -1.68 -7.33
C GLU A 45 -3.17 -2.50 -8.41
N GLU A 46 -3.12 -3.83 -8.35
CA GLU A 46 -3.81 -4.72 -9.30
C GLU A 46 -5.29 -4.92 -8.99
N ASN A 47 -5.69 -4.88 -7.72
CA ASN A 47 -7.06 -5.22 -7.31
C ASN A 47 -7.94 -4.01 -6.98
N VAL A 48 -7.35 -2.84 -6.75
CA VAL A 48 -8.08 -1.62 -6.41
C VAL A 48 -8.25 -0.77 -7.67
N PRO A 49 -9.44 -0.20 -7.93
CA PRO A 49 -9.66 0.68 -9.06
C PRO A 49 -8.69 1.85 -9.07
N LYS A 50 -8.25 2.25 -10.26
CA LYS A 50 -7.26 3.31 -10.44
C LYS A 50 -7.72 4.64 -9.83
N GLU A 51 -9.00 4.98 -9.92
CA GLU A 51 -9.59 6.17 -9.29
C GLU A 51 -9.46 6.16 -7.75
N GLU A 52 -9.66 5.02 -7.10
CA GLU A 52 -9.49 4.92 -5.65
C GLU A 52 -8.01 5.04 -5.26
N LEU A 53 -7.11 4.43 -6.04
CA LEU A 53 -5.67 4.56 -5.82
C LEU A 53 -5.20 6.00 -6.05
N ASP A 54 -5.74 6.69 -7.04
CA ASP A 54 -5.40 8.07 -7.37
C ASP A 54 -5.88 9.04 -6.28
N ASN A 55 -7.12 8.89 -5.80
CA ASN A 55 -7.62 9.61 -4.63
C ASN A 55 -6.77 9.35 -3.37
N PHE A 56 -6.31 8.10 -3.20
CA PHE A 56 -5.41 7.75 -2.09
C PHE A 56 -4.04 8.39 -2.26
N LYS A 57 -3.47 8.35 -3.47
CA LYS A 57 -2.22 9.01 -3.81
C LYS A 57 -2.33 10.52 -3.59
N ALA A 58 -3.35 11.19 -4.13
CA ALA A 58 -3.57 12.62 -3.94
C ALA A 58 -3.71 13.04 -2.46
N LYS A 59 -4.26 12.17 -1.60
CA LYS A 59 -4.44 12.46 -0.18
C LYS A 59 -3.16 12.35 0.65
N TYR A 60 -2.25 11.44 0.27
CA TYR A 60 -1.06 11.09 1.08
C TYR A 60 0.27 11.36 0.36
N SER A 61 0.24 11.68 -0.93
CA SER A 61 1.39 12.17 -1.69
C SER A 61 1.65 13.59 -1.22
N LYS A 62 2.73 13.75 -0.46
CA LYS A 62 3.16 15.01 0.12
C LYS A 62 3.90 15.87 -0.90
#